data_AF-A0A965U5K7-F1
#
_entry.id   AF-A0A965U5K7-F1
#
_cell.length_a   1.000
_cell.length_b   1.000
_cell.length_c   1.000
_cell.angle_alpha   90.00
_cell.angle_beta   90.00
_cell.angle_gamma   90.00
#
_symmetry.space_group_name_H-M   'P 1'
#
loop_
_entity.id
_entity.type
_entity.pdbx_description
1 polymer ?
#
loop_
_entity_poly.entity_id
_entity_poly.type
_entity_poly.pdbx_seq_one_letter_code
_entity_poly.pdbx_strand_id
1 'polypeptide(L)'
;MYMKRFILSFAAALMLFGFSVGAALAQEIVVANGTGFTIQRLGLVDSNAGGNAQDLLGNEIGAAAKNVIGIAAGMLDGLDRTNLKGALMSRGTREIARLIAAMGGNEQSAYGLCHLGDYQATVFSPFSHNRRYGEAVIRHETFDKLAEGCYTVKALLDLGNRYDVELPICATVDAVLYHGAHPMEALDALFTRSLKKEF
;
A
#
# COMPACT_ATOMS: atom_id res chain seq x y z
N MET A 1 -12.12 -17.68 -23.63
CA MET A 1 -12.90 -18.90 -23.28
C MET A 1 -12.09 -19.97 -22.52
N TYR A 2 -10.75 -19.85 -22.38
CA TYR A 2 -9.92 -20.82 -21.64
C TYR A 2 -9.73 -20.55 -20.14
N MET A 3 -10.04 -19.35 -19.63
CA MET A 3 -9.77 -18.97 -18.23
C MET A 3 -10.90 -19.34 -17.24
N LYS A 4 -12.12 -19.64 -17.75
CA LYS A 4 -13.28 -20.02 -16.91
C LYS A 4 -13.25 -21.47 -16.40
N ARG A 5 -12.41 -22.33 -16.99
CA ARG A 5 -12.35 -23.77 -16.64
C ARG A 5 -11.41 -24.10 -15.48
N PHE A 6 -10.53 -23.19 -15.08
CA PHE A 6 -9.57 -23.45 -14.00
C PHE A 6 -10.13 -23.14 -12.60
N ILE A 7 -11.07 -22.18 -12.51
CA ILE A 7 -11.64 -21.72 -11.23
C ILE A 7 -12.74 -22.67 -10.71
N LEU A 8 -13.49 -23.33 -11.61
CA LEU A 8 -14.54 -24.26 -11.18
C LEU A 8 -14.00 -25.60 -10.64
N SER A 9 -12.75 -25.97 -10.94
CA SER A 9 -12.22 -27.28 -10.55
C SER A 9 -11.68 -27.33 -9.12
N PHE A 10 -11.48 -26.18 -8.46
CA PHE A 10 -10.85 -26.12 -7.13
C PHE A 10 -11.87 -26.02 -5.99
N ALA A 11 -12.98 -25.31 -6.22
CA ALA A 11 -14.08 -25.22 -5.24
C ALA A 11 -14.82 -26.56 -5.05
N ALA A 12 -14.93 -27.37 -6.12
CA ALA A 12 -15.51 -28.72 -6.05
C ALA A 12 -14.61 -29.72 -5.29
N ALA A 13 -13.29 -29.51 -5.31
CA ALA A 13 -12.35 -30.37 -4.59
C ALA A 13 -12.43 -30.16 -3.07
N LEU A 14 -12.62 -28.92 -2.58
CA LEU A 14 -12.72 -28.65 -1.14
C LEU A 14 -14.00 -29.21 -0.48
N MET A 15 -15.12 -29.29 -1.21
CA MET A 15 -16.36 -29.87 -0.67
C MET A 15 -16.31 -31.40 -0.55
N LEU A 16 -15.45 -32.07 -1.35
CA LEU A 16 -15.28 -33.53 -1.31
C LEU A 16 -14.45 -34.03 -0.11
N PHE A 17 -13.75 -33.15 0.61
CA PHE A 17 -12.87 -33.51 1.74
C PHE A 17 -13.41 -33.15 3.13
N GLY A 18 -14.68 -32.74 3.26
CA GLY A 18 -15.37 -32.72 4.55
C GLY A 18 -14.89 -31.68 5.59
N PHE A 19 -14.29 -30.57 5.17
CA PHE A 19 -13.92 -29.49 6.08
C PHE A 19 -15.17 -28.74 6.60
N SER A 20 -15.35 -28.74 7.92
CA SER A 20 -16.44 -27.98 8.59
C SER A 20 -16.15 -26.49 8.57
N VAL A 21 -17.16 -25.69 8.21
CA VAL A 21 -17.08 -24.23 8.06
C VAL A 21 -17.08 -23.55 9.43
N GLY A 22 -15.92 -23.49 10.08
CA GLY A 22 -15.61 -22.44 11.05
C GLY A 22 -15.36 -21.12 10.30
N ALA A 23 -15.70 -19.98 10.90
CA ALA A 23 -15.76 -18.66 10.26
C ALA A 23 -14.47 -18.24 9.53
N ALA A 24 -14.31 -18.68 8.28
CA ALA A 24 -13.18 -18.35 7.46
C ALA A 24 -13.43 -17.03 6.74
N LEU A 25 -12.67 -16.00 7.12
CA LEU A 25 -12.65 -14.72 6.39
C LEU A 25 -11.70 -14.88 5.19
N ALA A 26 -12.21 -14.58 4.01
CA ALA A 26 -11.41 -14.58 2.79
C ALA A 26 -10.56 -13.29 2.76
N GLN A 27 -9.23 -13.41 2.75
CA GLN A 27 -8.31 -12.27 2.73
C GLN A 27 -8.07 -11.78 1.30
N GLU A 28 -7.99 -10.46 1.12
CA GLU A 28 -7.71 -9.79 -0.17
C GLU A 28 -6.27 -9.26 -0.18
N ILE A 29 -5.51 -9.59 -1.23
CA ILE A 29 -4.10 -9.21 -1.42
C ILE A 29 -3.98 -8.32 -2.66
N VAL A 30 -3.17 -7.26 -2.57
CA VAL A 30 -2.85 -6.40 -3.70
C VAL A 30 -1.63 -6.95 -4.45
N VAL A 31 -1.86 -7.49 -5.65
CA VAL A 31 -0.79 -7.91 -6.55
C VAL A 31 -0.62 -6.86 -7.65
N ALA A 32 0.46 -6.09 -7.61
CA ALA A 32 0.83 -5.20 -8.71
C ALA A 32 1.65 -5.99 -9.76
N ASN A 33 1.29 -5.85 -11.03
CA ASN A 33 2.04 -6.41 -12.16
C ASN A 33 2.23 -5.35 -13.24
N GLY A 34 3.13 -5.58 -14.20
CA GLY A 34 3.52 -4.60 -15.23
C GLY A 34 2.40 -4.10 -16.14
N THR A 35 1.15 -4.52 -15.94
CA THR A 35 -0.05 -4.12 -16.67
C THR A 35 -1.20 -3.63 -15.78
N GLY A 36 -1.04 -3.58 -14.45
CA GLY A 36 -2.09 -3.15 -13.52
C GLY A 36 -1.92 -3.68 -12.10
N PHE A 37 -3.03 -3.76 -11.36
CA PHE A 37 -3.09 -4.48 -10.09
C PHE A 37 -4.30 -5.42 -10.08
N THR A 38 -4.17 -6.54 -9.39
CA THR A 38 -5.27 -7.47 -9.12
C THR A 38 -5.44 -7.60 -7.62
N ILE A 39 -6.67 -7.40 -7.14
CA ILE A 39 -7.03 -7.79 -5.79
C ILE A 39 -7.35 -9.28 -5.84
N GLN A 40 -6.43 -10.10 -5.34
CA GLN A 40 -6.62 -11.55 -5.28
C GLN A 40 -7.15 -11.96 -3.92
N ARG A 41 -8.24 -12.72 -3.93
CA ARG A 41 -8.77 -13.35 -2.73
C ARG A 41 -7.97 -14.62 -2.46
N LEU A 42 -7.08 -14.60 -1.47
CA LEU A 42 -6.37 -15.81 -1.07
C LEU A 42 -7.34 -16.71 -0.29
N GLY A 43 -7.18 -18.03 -0.47
CA GLY A 43 -8.00 -19.04 0.19
C GLY A 43 -7.98 -18.91 1.72
N LEU A 44 -9.00 -19.50 2.34
CA LEU A 44 -9.29 -19.50 3.78
C LEU A 44 -8.01 -19.62 4.62
N VAL A 45 -7.63 -18.55 5.33
CA VAL A 45 -6.62 -18.61 6.38
C VAL A 45 -7.36 -18.85 7.69
N ASP A 46 -7.03 -19.94 8.37
CA ASP A 46 -7.69 -20.35 9.61
C ASP A 46 -7.43 -19.31 10.71
N SER A 47 -8.49 -18.63 11.15
CA SER A 47 -8.44 -17.64 12.22
C SER A 47 -8.07 -18.23 13.59
N ASN A 48 -7.99 -19.57 13.70
CA ASN A 48 -7.66 -20.29 14.92
C ASN A 48 -6.23 -20.85 14.98
N ALA A 49 -5.35 -20.50 14.03
CA ALA A 49 -3.93 -20.83 14.13
C ALA A 49 -3.27 -19.97 15.22
N GLY A 50 -3.39 -20.40 16.48
CA GLY A 50 -2.72 -19.79 17.62
C GLY A 50 -1.21 -19.74 17.40
N GLY A 51 -0.65 -18.53 17.36
CA GLY A 51 0.78 -18.26 17.35
C GLY A 51 1.50 -18.58 16.03
N ASN A 52 2.17 -17.58 15.47
CA ASN A 52 3.17 -17.69 14.38
C ASN A 52 2.69 -17.87 12.93
N ALA A 53 1.39 -17.78 12.63
CA ALA A 53 0.98 -17.28 11.32
C ALA A 53 1.19 -15.76 11.32
N GLN A 54 2.43 -15.31 11.06
CA GLN A 54 2.78 -13.89 10.92
C GLN A 54 1.73 -13.21 10.05
N ASP A 55 1.13 -12.13 10.55
CA ASP A 55 0.03 -11.40 9.91
C ASP A 55 0.34 -11.09 8.43
N LEU A 56 -0.06 -12.01 7.55
CA LEU A 56 0.27 -11.99 6.13
C LEU A 56 -0.37 -10.78 5.47
N LEU A 57 -1.62 -10.48 5.84
CA LEU A 57 -2.36 -9.31 5.38
C LEU A 57 -1.60 -8.02 5.73
N GLY A 58 -1.26 -7.83 7.00
CA GLY A 58 -0.53 -6.63 7.41
C GLY A 58 0.84 -6.52 6.73
N ASN A 59 1.51 -7.64 6.53
CA ASN A 59 2.79 -7.67 5.84
C ASN A 59 2.69 -7.29 4.35
N GLU A 60 1.71 -7.82 3.63
CA GLU A 60 1.57 -7.54 2.20
C GLU A 60 1.08 -6.11 1.94
N ILE A 61 0.13 -5.63 2.74
CA ILE A 61 -0.33 -4.25 2.68
C ILE A 61 0.82 -3.29 3.01
N GLY A 62 1.61 -3.56 4.06
CA GLY A 62 2.80 -2.79 4.41
C GLY A 62 3.85 -2.77 3.29
N ALA A 63 4.17 -3.94 2.74
CA ALA A 63 5.13 -4.09 1.65
C ALA A 63 4.69 -3.36 0.37
N ALA A 64 3.41 -3.41 0.02
CA ALA A 64 2.88 -2.68 -1.12
C ALA A 64 2.91 -1.17 -0.85
N ALA A 65 2.42 -0.74 0.31
CA ALA A 65 2.30 0.67 0.64
C ALA A 65 3.64 1.41 0.68
N LYS A 66 4.74 0.76 1.06
CA LYS A 66 6.07 1.38 1.04
C LYS A 66 6.41 2.02 -0.31
N ASN A 67 5.94 1.42 -1.41
CA ASN A 67 6.20 1.93 -2.75
C ASN A 67 5.52 3.28 -3.00
N VAL A 68 4.26 3.44 -2.55
CA VAL A 68 3.53 4.72 -2.65
C VAL A 68 4.19 5.79 -1.78
N ILE A 69 4.60 5.42 -0.57
CA ILE A 69 5.31 6.32 0.33
C ILE A 69 6.69 6.71 -0.23
N GLY A 70 7.34 5.79 -0.95
CA GLY A 70 8.53 6.06 -1.74
C GLY A 70 8.29 7.15 -2.79
N ILE A 71 7.19 7.08 -3.54
CA ILE A 71 6.82 8.13 -4.51
C ILE A 71 6.63 9.47 -3.80
N ALA A 72 5.88 9.52 -2.71
CA ALA A 72 5.70 10.75 -1.93
C ALA A 72 7.04 11.31 -1.43
N ALA A 73 7.96 10.44 -0.98
CA ALA A 73 9.30 10.84 -0.56
C ALA A 73 10.13 11.41 -1.72
N GLY A 74 9.99 10.83 -2.92
CA GLY A 74 10.56 11.36 -4.15
C GLY A 74 10.04 12.74 -4.50
N MET A 75 8.74 12.95 -4.38
CA MET A 75 8.14 14.26 -4.64
C MET A 75 8.70 15.33 -3.67
N LEU A 76 8.93 14.97 -2.42
CA LEU A 76 9.60 15.87 -1.47
C LEU A 76 11.04 16.19 -1.89
N ASP A 77 11.79 15.23 -2.41
CA ASP A 77 13.14 15.49 -2.92
C ASP A 77 13.13 16.41 -4.14
N GLY A 78 12.20 16.21 -5.07
CA GLY A 78 12.07 17.06 -6.25
C GLY A 78 11.71 18.51 -5.92
N LEU A 79 11.09 18.74 -4.75
CA LEU A 79 10.76 20.06 -4.21
C LEU A 79 11.83 20.62 -3.25
N ASP A 80 12.96 19.93 -3.08
CA ASP A 80 14.02 20.28 -2.11
C ASP A 80 13.53 20.33 -0.64
N ARG A 81 12.54 19.49 -0.28
CA ARG A 81 11.92 19.40 1.05
C ARG A 81 12.21 18.07 1.76
N THR A 82 13.44 17.57 1.62
CA THR A 82 13.88 16.29 2.19
C THR A 82 13.73 16.22 3.72
N ASN A 83 13.77 17.35 4.43
CA ASN A 83 13.53 17.43 5.87
C ASN A 83 12.12 16.94 6.29
N LEU A 84 11.13 16.98 5.39
CA LEU A 84 9.77 16.49 5.67
C LEU A 84 9.64 14.97 5.58
N LYS A 85 10.66 14.24 5.10
CA LYS A 85 10.59 12.77 4.98
C LYS A 85 10.44 12.04 6.29
N GLY A 86 10.99 12.56 7.39
CA GLY A 86 10.78 11.97 8.72
C GLY A 86 9.31 12.03 9.13
N ALA A 87 8.66 13.18 8.92
CA ALA A 87 7.23 13.34 9.16
C ALA A 87 6.39 12.48 8.21
N LEU A 88 6.76 12.40 6.93
CA LEU A 88 6.13 11.52 5.96
C LEU A 88 6.17 10.05 6.41
N MET A 89 7.33 9.58 6.88
CA MET A 89 7.53 8.20 7.31
C MET A 89 6.61 7.87 8.50
N SER A 90 6.59 8.71 9.53
CA SER A 90 5.73 8.51 10.70
C SER A 90 4.24 8.50 10.33
N ARG A 91 3.80 9.46 9.51
CA ARG A 91 2.39 9.58 9.09
C ARG A 91 1.98 8.46 8.15
N GLY A 92 2.86 8.09 7.22
CA GLY A 92 2.67 6.98 6.30
C GLY A 92 2.44 5.67 7.04
N THR A 93 3.31 5.34 8.00
CA THR A 93 3.12 4.12 8.79
C THR A 93 1.80 4.12 9.55
N ARG A 94 1.40 5.25 10.14
CA ARG A 94 0.11 5.37 10.84
C ARG A 94 -1.09 5.23 9.91
N GLU A 95 -1.03 5.80 8.71
CA GLU A 95 -2.07 5.68 7.69
C GLU A 95 -2.30 4.21 7.30
N ILE A 96 -1.21 3.49 7.06
CA ILE A 96 -1.25 2.07 6.68
C ILE A 96 -1.66 1.18 7.85
N ALA A 97 -1.21 1.47 9.07
CA ALA A 97 -1.63 0.78 10.28
C ALA A 97 -3.16 0.80 10.46
N ARG A 98 -3.80 1.97 10.25
CA ARG A 98 -5.27 2.09 10.30
C ARG A 98 -5.98 1.24 9.25
N LEU A 99 -5.43 1.19 8.04
CA LEU A 99 -5.98 0.36 6.97
C LEU A 99 -5.90 -1.13 7.33
N ILE A 100 -4.73 -1.57 7.80
CA ILE A 100 -4.52 -2.97 8.22
C ILE A 100 -5.49 -3.35 9.34
N ALA A 101 -5.65 -2.50 10.35
CA ALA A 101 -6.61 -2.73 11.43
C ALA A 101 -8.05 -2.85 10.92
N ALA A 102 -8.48 -1.94 10.03
CA ALA A 102 -9.83 -1.95 9.46
C ALA A 102 -10.08 -3.21 8.59
N MET A 103 -9.03 -3.76 7.99
CA MET A 103 -9.06 -5.01 7.22
C MET A 103 -9.01 -6.28 8.10
N GLY A 104 -8.90 -6.12 9.43
CA GLY A 104 -8.83 -7.23 10.39
C GLY A 104 -7.42 -7.80 10.61
N GLY A 105 -6.37 -7.13 10.12
CA GLY A 105 -4.97 -7.47 10.38
C GLY A 105 -4.42 -6.85 11.66
N ASN A 106 -3.17 -7.15 11.97
CA ASN A 106 -2.45 -6.56 13.10
C ASN A 106 -1.78 -5.25 12.66
N GLU A 107 -2.23 -4.12 13.19
CA GLU A 107 -1.64 -2.81 12.88
C GLU A 107 -0.14 -2.70 13.18
N GLN A 108 0.37 -3.51 14.12
CA GLN A 108 1.81 -3.55 14.43
C GLN A 108 2.65 -4.04 13.25
N SER A 109 2.04 -4.77 12.31
CA SER A 109 2.70 -5.22 11.08
C SER A 109 3.17 -4.05 10.21
N ALA A 110 2.49 -2.90 10.25
CA ALA A 110 2.96 -1.68 9.60
C ALA A 110 4.32 -1.19 10.15
N TYR A 111 4.62 -1.51 11.41
CA TYR A 111 5.83 -1.11 12.14
C TYR A 111 6.89 -2.21 12.23
N GLY A 112 6.57 -3.43 11.78
CA GLY A 112 7.41 -4.62 11.93
C GLY A 112 8.77 -4.54 11.22
N LEU A 113 9.73 -5.33 11.69
CA LEU A 113 11.16 -5.28 11.31
C LEU A 113 11.44 -5.52 9.82
N CYS A 114 10.65 -6.35 9.13
CA CYS A 114 10.78 -6.54 7.67
C CYS A 114 10.34 -5.29 6.88
N HIS A 115 9.46 -4.46 7.46
CA HIS A 115 8.99 -3.24 6.82
C HIS A 115 9.85 -2.06 7.17
N LEU A 116 10.29 -1.86 8.41
CA LEU A 116 11.00 -0.63 8.77
C LEU A 116 12.31 -0.43 7.98
N GLY A 117 13.09 -1.50 7.78
CA GLY A 117 14.32 -1.46 6.98
C GLY A 117 14.06 -1.20 5.49
N ASP A 118 13.12 -1.94 4.90
CA ASP A 118 12.73 -1.79 3.50
C ASP A 118 12.02 -0.46 3.22
N TYR A 119 11.24 0.03 4.18
CA TYR A 119 10.50 1.29 4.14
C TYR A 119 11.47 2.46 4.21
N GLN A 120 12.43 2.43 5.15
CA GLN A 120 13.51 3.41 5.21
C GLN A 120 14.35 3.39 3.94
N ALA A 121 14.74 2.20 3.45
CA ALA A 121 15.45 2.07 2.20
C ALA A 121 14.64 2.65 1.03
N THR A 122 13.33 2.38 0.96
CA THR A 122 12.48 2.90 -0.12
C THR A 122 12.35 4.43 -0.08
N VAL A 123 12.27 5.03 1.11
CA VAL A 123 12.08 6.48 1.32
C VAL A 123 13.38 7.28 1.15
N PHE A 124 14.52 6.73 1.56
CA PHE A 124 15.80 7.46 1.60
C PHE A 124 16.84 6.98 0.59
N SER A 125 16.75 5.74 0.07
CA SER A 125 17.78 5.21 -0.82
C SER A 125 17.77 5.93 -2.16
N PRO A 126 18.94 6.35 -2.68
CA PRO A 126 19.04 6.88 -4.03
C PRO A 126 18.62 5.87 -5.10
N PHE A 127 18.65 4.56 -4.78
CA PHE A 127 18.36 3.47 -5.72
C PHE A 127 16.88 3.06 -5.79
N SER A 128 16.02 3.57 -4.90
CA SER A 128 14.58 3.29 -4.90
C SER A 128 13.94 3.81 -6.20
N HIS A 129 13.37 2.92 -7.01
CA HIS A 129 12.68 3.31 -8.24
C HIS A 129 11.47 4.19 -7.96
N ASN A 130 10.70 3.88 -6.92
CA ASN A 130 9.53 4.68 -6.52
C ASN A 130 9.93 6.10 -6.09
N ARG A 131 10.99 6.24 -5.28
CA ARG A 131 11.52 7.54 -4.87
C ARG A 131 12.04 8.34 -6.06
N ARG A 132 12.86 7.72 -6.91
CA ARG A 132 13.36 8.39 -8.13
C ARG A 132 12.24 8.80 -9.07
N TYR A 133 11.19 8.00 -9.20
CA TYR A 133 10.04 8.33 -10.00
C TYR A 133 9.30 9.55 -9.44
N GLY A 134 9.02 9.58 -8.14
CA GLY A 134 8.41 10.75 -7.50
C GLY A 134 9.23 12.03 -7.69
N GLU A 135 10.55 11.94 -7.61
CA GLU A 135 11.47 13.06 -7.86
C GLU A 135 11.41 13.53 -9.32
N ALA A 136 11.45 12.59 -10.27
CA ALA A 136 11.35 12.87 -11.70
C ALA A 136 10.02 13.53 -12.09
N VAL A 137 8.91 13.10 -11.47
CA VAL A 137 7.58 13.72 -11.68
C VAL A 137 7.60 15.21 -11.36
N ILE A 138 8.23 15.61 -10.26
CA ILE A 138 8.33 17.02 -9.86
C ILE A 138 9.26 17.81 -10.77
N ARG A 139 10.38 17.21 -11.16
CA ARG A 139 11.36 17.86 -12.05
C ARG A 139 10.95 17.85 -13.52
N HIS A 140 9.81 17.25 -13.85
CA HIS A 140 9.36 17.04 -15.23
C HIS A 140 10.38 16.26 -16.08
N GLU A 141 11.07 15.31 -15.45
CA GLU A 141 12.06 14.45 -16.08
C GLU A 141 11.43 13.13 -16.52
N THR A 142 11.99 12.53 -17.57
CA THR A 142 11.59 11.19 -18.02
C THR A 142 12.13 10.11 -17.07
N PHE A 143 11.29 9.15 -16.70
CA PHE A 143 11.69 7.97 -15.95
C PHE A 143 11.30 6.70 -16.71
N ASP A 144 12.27 5.84 -16.99
CA ASP A 144 12.17 4.70 -17.91
C ASP A 144 11.97 3.34 -17.21
N LYS A 145 12.03 3.32 -15.88
CA LYS A 145 11.83 2.11 -15.08
C LYS A 145 10.43 2.03 -14.50
N LEU A 146 10.03 0.81 -14.13
CA LEU A 146 8.79 0.58 -13.42
C LEU A 146 8.86 1.15 -11.99
N ALA A 147 7.93 2.04 -11.67
CA ALA A 147 7.59 2.43 -10.30
C ALA A 147 6.26 1.79 -9.91
N GLU A 148 6.33 0.68 -9.17
CA GLU A 148 5.14 -0.10 -8.76
C GLU A 148 4.11 0.73 -8.00
N GLY A 149 4.56 1.73 -7.24
CA GLY A 149 3.70 2.62 -6.45
C GLY A 149 2.63 3.33 -7.27
N CYS A 150 2.86 3.56 -8.56
CA CYS A 150 1.89 4.12 -9.51
C CYS A 150 0.61 3.28 -9.60
N TYR A 151 0.75 1.96 -9.56
CA TYR A 151 -0.39 1.04 -9.58
C TYR A 151 -0.90 0.79 -8.17
N THR A 152 0.01 0.66 -7.21
CA THR A 152 -0.33 0.40 -5.81
C THR A 152 -1.22 1.48 -5.21
N VAL A 153 -1.02 2.77 -5.57
CA VAL A 153 -1.80 3.87 -4.99
C VAL A 153 -3.30 3.74 -5.29
N LYS A 154 -3.66 3.33 -6.52
CA LYS A 154 -5.06 3.10 -6.90
C LYS A 154 -5.67 1.93 -6.11
N ALA A 155 -4.92 0.87 -5.88
CA ALA A 155 -5.36 -0.28 -5.10
C ALA A 155 -5.59 0.08 -3.62
N LEU A 156 -4.65 0.82 -3.02
CA LEU A 156 -4.78 1.26 -1.63
C LEU A 156 -5.97 2.19 -1.46
N LEU A 157 -6.23 3.11 -2.40
CA LEU A 157 -7.40 3.97 -2.35
C LEU A 157 -8.71 3.19 -2.50
N ASP A 158 -8.76 2.17 -3.35
CA ASP A 158 -9.92 1.28 -3.44
C ASP A 158 -10.18 0.56 -2.10
N LEU A 159 -9.12 0.01 -1.48
CA LEU A 159 -9.22 -0.59 -0.15
C LEU A 159 -9.66 0.43 0.91
N GLY A 160 -9.06 1.63 0.93
CA GLY A 160 -9.45 2.71 1.84
C GLY A 160 -10.93 3.04 1.74
N ASN A 161 -11.47 3.13 0.51
CA ASN A 161 -12.90 3.36 0.29
C ASN A 161 -13.78 2.20 0.78
N ARG A 162 -13.38 0.95 0.54
CA ARG A 162 -14.14 -0.24 0.97
C ARG A 162 -14.22 -0.39 2.48
N TYR A 163 -13.14 -0.04 3.17
CA TYR A 163 -13.01 -0.20 4.62
C TYR A 163 -13.24 1.11 5.40
N ASP A 164 -13.70 2.17 4.72
CA ASP A 164 -13.98 3.50 5.30
C ASP A 164 -12.77 4.09 6.05
N VAL A 165 -11.58 4.00 5.45
CA VAL A 165 -10.33 4.53 5.99
C VAL A 165 -9.79 5.64 5.10
N GLU A 166 -9.65 6.84 5.67
CA GLU A 166 -8.94 7.94 5.01
C GLU A 166 -7.45 7.59 4.84
N LEU A 167 -6.98 7.68 3.58
CA LEU A 167 -5.57 7.53 3.19
C LEU A 167 -5.01 8.85 2.59
N PRO A 168 -4.78 9.90 3.38
CA PRO A 168 -4.38 11.22 2.87
C PRO A 168 -3.10 11.22 2.03
N ILE A 169 -2.09 10.44 2.40
CA ILE A 169 -0.83 10.37 1.66
C ILE A 169 -1.07 9.68 0.32
N CYS A 170 -1.78 8.55 0.32
CA CYS A 170 -2.14 7.86 -0.93
C CYS A 170 -2.98 8.77 -1.84
N ALA A 171 -3.97 9.47 -1.29
CA ALA A 171 -4.82 10.40 -2.03
C ALA A 171 -4.03 11.58 -2.60
N THR A 172 -3.03 12.08 -1.88
CA THR A 172 -2.15 13.15 -2.35
C THR A 172 -1.29 12.69 -3.52
N VAL A 173 -0.66 11.52 -3.40
CA VAL A 173 0.12 10.92 -4.50
C VAL A 173 -0.76 10.71 -5.73
N ASP A 174 -1.95 10.16 -5.55
CA ASP A 174 -2.91 9.90 -6.62
C ASP A 174 -3.35 11.19 -7.34
N ALA A 175 -3.65 12.23 -6.55
CA ALA A 175 -4.09 13.52 -7.07
C ALA A 175 -3.02 14.18 -7.95
N VAL A 176 -1.76 14.10 -7.52
CA VAL A 176 -0.62 14.65 -8.27
C VAL A 176 -0.36 13.83 -9.54
N LEU A 177 -0.35 12.50 -9.45
CA LEU A 177 -0.02 11.64 -10.59
C LEU A 177 -1.11 11.61 -11.67
N TYR A 178 -2.38 11.66 -11.27
CA TYR A 178 -3.49 11.30 -12.17
C TYR A 178 -4.58 12.35 -12.28
N HIS A 179 -4.63 13.34 -11.37
CA HIS A 179 -5.71 14.32 -11.33
C HIS A 179 -5.22 15.76 -11.51
N GLY A 180 -3.94 15.96 -11.87
CA GLY A 180 -3.38 17.26 -12.20
C GLY A 180 -3.26 18.22 -11.01
N ALA A 181 -3.26 17.69 -9.78
CA ALA A 181 -3.05 18.53 -8.60
C ALA A 181 -1.64 19.13 -8.61
N HIS A 182 -1.52 20.41 -8.25
CA HIS A 182 -0.23 21.07 -8.14
C HIS A 182 0.59 20.45 -6.99
N PRO A 183 1.78 19.87 -7.23
CA PRO A 183 2.46 19.06 -6.23
C PRO A 183 2.81 19.81 -4.94
N MET A 184 3.26 21.05 -5.07
CA MET A 184 3.63 21.87 -3.91
C MET A 184 2.42 22.15 -3.02
N GLU A 185 1.27 22.50 -3.63
CA GLU A 185 0.04 22.79 -2.88
C GLU A 185 -0.53 21.54 -2.22
N ALA A 186 -0.51 20.41 -2.95
CA ALA A 186 -1.03 19.14 -2.46
C ALA A 186 -0.20 18.63 -1.26
N LEU A 187 1.13 18.68 -1.35
CA LEU A 187 2.01 18.31 -0.25
C LEU A 187 1.92 19.31 0.92
N ASP A 188 1.84 20.62 0.67
CA ASP A 188 1.64 21.61 1.73
C ASP A 188 0.33 21.39 2.49
N ALA A 189 -0.76 21.12 1.78
CA ALA A 189 -2.05 20.78 2.38
C ALA A 189 -1.95 19.49 3.21
N LEU A 190 -1.25 18.46 2.74
CA LEU A 190 -1.03 17.21 3.46
C LEU A 190 -0.33 17.46 4.81
N PHE A 191 0.77 18.23 4.80
CA PHE A 191 1.53 18.47 6.03
C PHE A 191 0.84 19.45 6.99
N THR A 192 0.07 20.42 6.46
CA THR A 192 -0.67 21.42 7.24
C THR A 192 -1.93 20.84 7.88
N ARG A 193 -2.70 20.02 7.15
CA ARG A 193 -3.92 19.37 7.67
C ARG A 193 -3.62 18.43 8.82
N SER A 194 -2.51 17.69 8.73
CA SER A 194 -2.14 16.72 9.76
C SER A 194 -1.67 17.38 11.07
N LEU A 195 -1.08 18.58 11.02
CA LEU A 195 -0.76 19.36 12.24
C LEU A 195 -2.01 19.72 13.05
N LYS A 196 -3.19 19.84 12.42
CA LYS A 196 -4.46 20.14 13.12
C LYS A 196 -5.17 18.92 13.71
N LYS A 197 -4.80 17.70 13.33
CA LYS A 197 -5.39 16.45 13.87
C LYS A 197 -4.47 15.77 14.90
N GLU A 198 -3.21 16.18 15.00
CA GLU A 198 -2.21 15.61 15.92
C GLU A 198 -2.04 16.41 17.23
N PHE A 199 -2.71 17.57 17.36
CA PHE A 199 -2.75 18.42 18.56
C PHE A 199 -4.17 18.85 18.90
#